data_AF-A0A662CXP2-F1
#
_entry.id   AF-A0A662CXP2-F1
#
_cell.length_a   1.000
_cell.length_b   1.000
_cell.length_c   1.000
_cell.angle_alpha   90.00
_cell.angle_beta   90.00
_cell.angle_gamma   90.00
#
_symmetry.space_group_name_H-M   'P 1'
#
loop_
_entity.id
_entity.type
_entity.pdbx_description
1 polymer ?
#
loop_
_entity_poly.entity_id
_entity_poly.type
_entity_poly.pdbx_seq_one_letter_code
_entity_poly.pdbx_strand_id
1 'polypeptide(L)'
;MQVLVNRKDLKFLPDFSRVIARFLYTGDERALCVIRSVLDMSEKKASIALKQVLRDYSMRHRNISKVFEKHFNNIVHLFAQLKVDPESLVLSQKLLIGSYFTMEYSIESSAFFNPSMVEHPDQSETGAGEKRVIISFRATGEGHISSIVFRMGILDRD
;
A
#
# COMPACT_ATOMS: atom_id res chain seq x y z
N MET A 1 -30.77 -0.36 35.05
CA MET A 1 -31.16 0.38 33.83
C MET A 1 -30.94 -0.55 32.65
N GLN A 2 -32.00 -1.01 31.98
CA GLN A 2 -31.87 -1.84 30.79
C GLN A 2 -31.57 -0.93 29.60
N VAL A 3 -30.46 -1.17 28.91
CA VAL A 3 -30.11 -0.47 27.67
C VAL A 3 -30.78 -1.23 26.53
N LEU A 4 -31.59 -0.54 25.74
CA LEU A 4 -32.18 -1.10 24.54
C LEU A 4 -31.09 -1.15 23.46
N VAL A 5 -30.78 -2.35 22.97
CA VAL A 5 -29.70 -2.58 22.00
C VAL A 5 -30.32 -3.00 20.67
N ASN A 6 -30.15 -2.17 19.63
CA ASN A 6 -30.45 -2.54 18.25
C ASN A 6 -29.15 -3.00 17.56
N ARG A 7 -29.04 -4.29 17.23
CA ARG A 7 -27.86 -4.83 16.54
C ARG A 7 -28.09 -4.77 15.02
N LYS A 8 -27.37 -3.86 14.35
CA LYS A 8 -27.35 -3.78 12.88
C LYS A 8 -26.66 -5.02 12.29
N ASP A 9 -27.10 -5.46 11.10
CA ASP A 9 -26.44 -6.55 10.35
C ASP A 9 -25.21 -6.04 9.57
N LEU A 10 -24.33 -5.32 10.26
CA LEU A 10 -23.05 -4.86 9.72
C LEU A 10 -21.93 -5.67 10.35
N LYS A 11 -21.11 -6.31 9.52
CA LYS A 11 -19.97 -7.11 9.96
C LYS A 11 -18.67 -6.51 9.43
N PHE A 12 -17.72 -6.32 10.32
CA PHE A 12 -16.36 -5.96 9.95
C PHE A 12 -15.53 -7.23 9.82
N LEU A 13 -15.35 -7.69 8.58
CA LEU A 13 -14.49 -8.82 8.25
C LEU A 13 -13.11 -8.33 7.80
N PRO A 14 -12.06 -9.15 7.97
CA PRO A 14 -10.78 -8.90 7.34
C PRO A 14 -10.93 -8.86 5.80
N ASP A 15 -10.28 -7.90 5.18
CA ASP A 15 -10.22 -7.70 3.74
C ASP A 15 -8.76 -7.76 3.26
N PHE A 16 -8.42 -8.90 2.65
CA PHE A 16 -7.07 -9.17 2.13
C PHE A 16 -6.65 -8.20 1.02
N SER A 17 -7.60 -7.55 0.34
CA SER A 17 -7.31 -6.58 -0.71
C SER A 17 -6.72 -5.27 -0.16
N ARG A 18 -6.82 -5.03 1.15
CA ARG A 18 -6.17 -3.90 1.83
C ARG A 18 -4.68 -4.17 1.98
N VAL A 19 -3.94 -3.65 1.01
CA VAL A 19 -2.50 -3.83 0.92
C VAL A 19 -1.76 -2.49 0.98
N ILE A 20 -0.53 -2.52 1.47
CA ILE A 20 0.41 -1.41 1.40
C ILE A 20 1.63 -1.84 0.58
N ALA A 21 2.20 -0.90 -0.17
CA ALA A 21 3.44 -1.14 -0.90
C ALA A 21 4.63 -1.05 0.07
N ARG A 22 5.47 -2.09 0.09
CA ARG A 22 6.71 -2.15 0.89
C ARG A 22 7.91 -2.40 0.01
N PHE A 23 9.06 -1.96 0.49
CA PHE A 23 10.35 -2.25 -0.14
C PHE A 23 10.67 -3.73 0.02
N LEU A 24 10.89 -4.42 -1.09
CA LEU A 24 11.32 -5.80 -1.18
C LEU A 24 12.78 -5.83 -1.59
N TYR A 25 13.63 -6.35 -0.72
CA TYR A 25 15.06 -6.50 -1.00
C TYR A 25 15.55 -7.83 -0.44
N THR A 26 16.19 -8.63 -1.30
CA THR A 26 16.56 -10.03 -1.04
C THR A 26 18.07 -10.26 -1.08
N GLY A 27 18.87 -9.19 -1.14
CA GLY A 27 20.34 -9.22 -1.22
C GLY A 27 20.89 -8.65 -2.53
N ASP A 28 22.16 -8.26 -2.49
CA ASP A 28 22.85 -7.57 -3.58
C ASP A 28 22.92 -8.38 -4.86
N GLU A 29 23.28 -9.67 -4.78
CA GLU A 29 23.43 -10.51 -5.98
C GLU A 29 22.14 -10.56 -6.80
N ARG A 30 21.01 -10.80 -6.15
CA ARG A 30 19.70 -10.83 -6.80
C ARG A 30 19.28 -9.45 -7.29
N ALA A 31 19.55 -8.40 -6.51
CA ALA A 31 19.26 -7.03 -6.90
C ALA A 31 20.02 -6.63 -8.17
N LEU A 32 21.32 -6.93 -8.24
CA LEU A 32 22.17 -6.67 -9.41
C LEU A 32 21.68 -7.42 -10.65
N CYS A 33 21.26 -8.68 -10.51
CA CYS A 33 20.68 -9.46 -11.62
C CYS A 33 19.40 -8.81 -12.16
N VAL A 34 18.52 -8.32 -11.28
CA VAL A 34 17.29 -7.62 -11.68
C VAL A 34 17.62 -6.31 -12.38
N ILE A 35 18.54 -5.51 -11.84
CA ILE A 35 18.95 -4.23 -12.44
C ILE A 35 19.52 -4.47 -13.84
N ARG A 36 20.46 -5.42 -14.00
CA ARG A 36 21.02 -5.80 -15.31
C ARG A 36 19.94 -6.20 -16.30
N SER A 37 19.00 -7.04 -15.86
CA SER A 37 17.90 -7.52 -16.71
C SER A 37 17.05 -6.37 -17.27
N VAL A 38 16.85 -5.29 -16.50
CA VAL A 38 16.13 -4.09 -16.97
C VAL A 38 17.01 -3.19 -17.84
N LEU A 39 18.30 -3.06 -17.52
CA LEU A 39 19.27 -2.31 -18.32
C LEU A 39 19.46 -2.92 -19.73
N ASP A 40 19.38 -4.25 -19.85
CA ASP A 40 19.46 -4.98 -21.12
C ASP A 40 18.18 -4.85 -21.97
N MET A 41 17.10 -4.25 -21.44
CA MET A 41 15.89 -3.97 -22.21
C MET A 41 16.07 -2.73 -23.07
N SER A 42 15.54 -2.78 -24.30
CA SER A 42 15.33 -1.55 -25.06
C SER A 42 14.31 -0.66 -24.34
N GLU A 43 14.46 0.66 -24.50
CA GLU A 43 13.57 1.65 -23.89
C GLU A 43 12.08 1.35 -24.16
N LYS A 44 11.75 0.93 -25.40
CA LYS A 44 10.39 0.56 -25.79
C LYS A 44 9.87 -0.63 -24.97
N LYS A 45 10.69 -1.66 -24.73
CA LYS A 45 10.31 -2.84 -23.93
C LYS A 45 10.11 -2.45 -22.47
N ALA A 46 11.03 -1.69 -21.89
CA ALA A 46 10.92 -1.20 -20.51
C ALA A 46 9.66 -0.35 -20.31
N SER A 47 9.34 0.55 -21.26
CA SER A 47 8.13 1.38 -21.23
C SER A 47 6.84 0.55 -21.29
N ILE A 48 6.80 -0.48 -22.15
CA ILE A 48 5.63 -1.39 -22.24
C ILE A 48 5.44 -2.17 -20.94
N ALA A 49 6.52 -2.74 -20.39
CA ALA A 49 6.48 -3.46 -19.13
C ALA A 49 6.01 -2.57 -17.98
N LEU A 50 6.57 -1.36 -17.86
CA LEU A 50 6.17 -0.40 -16.84
C LEU A 50 4.68 -0.02 -16.95
N LYS A 51 4.15 0.20 -18.16
CA LYS A 51 2.73 0.52 -18.35
C LYS A 51 1.81 -0.60 -17.85
N GLN A 52 2.20 -1.85 -18.04
CA GLN A 52 1.45 -2.99 -17.51
C GLN A 52 1.49 -2.99 -15.98
N VAL A 53 2.68 -2.87 -15.39
CA VAL A 53 2.84 -2.81 -13.93
C VAL A 53 2.02 -1.66 -13.32
N LEU A 54 2.08 -0.46 -13.89
CA LEU A 54 1.30 0.69 -13.41
C LEU A 54 -0.21 0.42 -13.46
N ARG A 55 -0.69 -0.27 -14.50
CA ARG A 55 -2.10 -0.65 -14.64
C ARG A 55 -2.51 -1.62 -13.54
N ASP A 56 -1.69 -2.63 -13.27
CA ASP A 56 -1.96 -3.67 -12.29
C ASP A 56 -2.08 -3.13 -10.86
N TYR A 57 -1.33 -2.05 -10.54
CA TYR A 57 -1.37 -1.37 -9.24
C TYR A 57 -2.40 -0.23 -9.15
N SER A 58 -2.94 0.24 -10.29
CA SER A 58 -3.69 1.51 -10.37
C SER A 58 -4.93 1.58 -9.48
N MET A 59 -5.61 0.45 -9.27
CA MET A 59 -6.81 0.36 -8.45
C MET A 59 -6.53 0.27 -6.94
N ARG A 60 -5.32 -0.13 -6.54
CA ARG A 60 -4.98 -0.41 -5.13
C ARG A 60 -4.13 0.67 -4.49
N HIS A 61 -3.31 1.38 -5.27
CA HIS A 61 -2.35 2.35 -4.74
C HIS A 61 -2.51 3.71 -5.39
N ARG A 62 -2.77 4.72 -4.56
CA ARG A 62 -2.71 6.11 -5.01
C ARG A 62 -1.24 6.49 -5.26
N ASN A 63 -0.91 6.82 -6.51
CA ASN A 63 0.39 7.37 -6.89
C ASN A 63 1.57 6.38 -6.72
N ILE A 64 1.38 5.12 -7.14
CA ILE A 64 2.38 4.04 -7.01
C ILE A 64 3.74 4.36 -7.64
N SER A 65 3.79 5.20 -8.68
CA SER A 65 5.04 5.64 -9.32
C SER A 65 6.00 6.32 -8.34
N LYS A 66 5.50 7.11 -7.39
CA LYS A 66 6.34 7.71 -6.33
C LYS A 66 6.96 6.66 -5.41
N VAL A 67 6.24 5.57 -5.16
CA VAL A 67 6.76 4.45 -4.36
C VAL A 67 7.85 3.72 -5.14
N PHE A 68 7.65 3.46 -6.43
CA PHE A 68 8.68 2.86 -7.28
C PHE A 68 9.94 3.73 -7.34
N GLU A 69 9.81 5.04 -7.52
CA GLU A 69 10.93 5.98 -7.49
C GLU A 69 11.68 5.93 -6.15
N LYS A 70 10.95 5.94 -5.02
CA LYS A 70 11.55 5.78 -3.69
C LYS A 70 12.32 4.46 -3.57
N HIS A 71 11.75 3.35 -4.04
CA HIS A 71 12.39 2.04 -3.98
C HIS A 71 13.60 1.92 -4.91
N PHE A 72 13.58 2.58 -6.06
CA PHE A 72 14.75 2.75 -6.92
C PHE A 72 15.87 3.48 -6.16
N ASN A 73 15.55 4.60 -5.51
CA ASN A 73 16.54 5.39 -4.75
C ASN A 73 17.20 4.59 -3.63
N ASN A 74 16.49 3.64 -3.01
CA ASN A 74 17.07 2.76 -1.99
C ASN A 74 18.18 1.84 -2.53
N ILE A 75 18.18 1.52 -3.82
CA ILE A 75 19.14 0.59 -4.46
C ILE A 75 20.16 1.28 -5.37
N VAL A 76 20.15 2.61 -5.44
CA VAL A 76 21.06 3.40 -6.29
C VAL A 76 22.53 3.08 -6.01
N HIS A 77 22.89 2.78 -4.76
CA HIS A 77 24.26 2.44 -4.38
C HIS A 77 24.83 1.20 -5.12
N LEU A 78 23.97 0.31 -5.62
CA LEU A 78 24.39 -0.89 -6.36
C LEU A 78 24.88 -0.58 -7.78
N PHE A 79 24.50 0.56 -8.34
CA PHE A 79 24.92 0.96 -9.68
C PHE A 79 26.43 1.20 -9.79
N ALA A 80 27.10 1.55 -8.69
CA ALA A 80 28.55 1.66 -8.62
C ALA A 80 29.24 0.34 -9.00
N GLN A 81 28.67 -0.81 -8.58
CA GLN A 81 29.19 -2.14 -8.92
C GLN A 81 28.98 -2.49 -10.39
N LEU A 82 27.96 -1.90 -11.02
CA LEU A 82 27.64 -2.07 -12.44
C LEU A 82 28.41 -1.10 -13.34
N LYS A 83 29.10 -0.10 -12.76
CA LYS A 83 29.76 1.00 -13.49
C LYS A 83 28.80 1.75 -14.43
N VAL A 84 27.56 1.92 -13.99
CA VAL A 84 26.51 2.66 -14.70
C VAL A 84 26.14 3.87 -13.85
N ASP A 85 26.02 5.05 -14.48
CA ASP A 85 25.50 6.23 -13.82
C ASP A 85 23.97 6.14 -13.68
N PRO A 86 23.39 6.10 -12.47
CA PRO A 86 21.95 6.10 -12.26
C PRO A 86 21.23 7.26 -12.95
N GLU A 87 21.87 8.42 -13.08
CA GLU A 87 21.27 9.59 -13.70
C GLU A 87 21.17 9.50 -15.23
N SER A 88 21.95 8.61 -15.83
CA SER A 88 21.84 8.32 -17.27
C SER A 88 20.58 7.54 -17.65
N LEU A 89 19.88 6.93 -16.67
CA LEU A 89 18.67 6.14 -16.93
C LEU A 89 17.47 7.03 -17.23
N VAL A 90 16.68 6.64 -18.23
CA VAL A 90 15.37 7.27 -18.48
C VAL A 90 14.39 6.89 -17.37
N LEU A 91 13.39 7.76 -17.14
CA LEU A 91 12.41 7.60 -16.07
C LEU A 91 11.70 6.24 -16.08
N SER A 92 11.40 5.70 -17.27
CA SER A 92 10.73 4.39 -17.40
C SER A 92 11.58 3.24 -16.83
N GLN A 93 12.90 3.28 -17.02
CA GLN A 93 13.82 2.30 -16.44
C GLN A 93 13.93 2.47 -14.93
N LYS A 94 14.10 3.70 -14.43
CA LYS A 94 14.15 3.99 -12.98
C LYS A 94 12.91 3.44 -12.27
N LEU A 95 11.71 3.74 -12.80
CA LEU A 95 10.44 3.27 -12.23
C LEU A 95 10.26 1.75 -12.38
N LEU A 96 10.63 1.15 -13.52
CA LEU A 96 10.52 -0.29 -13.71
C LEU A 96 11.43 -1.05 -12.75
N ILE A 97 12.68 -0.62 -12.60
CA ILE A 97 13.61 -1.19 -11.61
C ILE A 97 13.00 -1.07 -10.21
N GLY A 98 12.56 0.12 -9.81
CA GLY A 98 11.92 0.34 -8.51
C GLY A 98 10.69 -0.55 -8.26
N SER A 99 9.92 -0.86 -9.31
CA SER A 99 8.77 -1.75 -9.20
C SER A 99 9.15 -3.20 -8.85
N TYR A 100 10.29 -3.71 -9.32
CA TYR A 100 10.78 -5.05 -8.95
C TYR A 100 11.24 -5.14 -7.49
N PHE A 101 11.55 -4.01 -6.86
CA PHE A 101 11.84 -3.91 -5.43
C PHE A 101 10.61 -3.49 -4.61
N THR A 102 9.41 -3.70 -5.15
CA THR A 102 8.15 -3.40 -4.48
C THR A 102 7.33 -4.67 -4.27
N MET A 103 6.84 -4.88 -3.06
CA MET A 103 5.84 -5.91 -2.73
C MET A 103 4.57 -5.27 -2.19
N GLU A 104 3.44 -5.96 -2.35
CA GLU A 104 2.21 -5.66 -1.62
C GLU A 104 2.17 -6.48 -0.33
N TYR A 105 1.89 -5.82 0.79
CA TYR A 105 1.73 -6.45 2.10
C TYR A 105 0.28 -6.25 2.57
N SER A 106 -0.44 -7.34 2.80
CA SER A 106 -1.81 -7.31 3.32
C SER A 106 -1.81 -7.05 4.82
N ILE A 107 -2.43 -5.95 5.25
CA ILE A 107 -2.35 -5.47 6.64
C ILE A 107 -3.29 -6.21 7.59
N GLU A 108 -4.31 -6.88 7.05
CA GLU A 108 -5.35 -7.59 7.80
C GLU A 108 -5.51 -9.06 7.40
N SER A 109 -4.43 -9.71 6.96
CA SER A 109 -4.46 -11.10 6.47
C SER A 109 -4.51 -12.19 7.54
N SER A 110 -4.13 -11.89 8.79
CA SER A 110 -4.03 -12.89 9.86
C SER A 110 -5.10 -12.70 10.93
N ALA A 111 -5.38 -11.46 11.33
CA ALA A 111 -6.41 -11.17 12.32
C ALA A 111 -6.92 -9.73 12.21
N PHE A 112 -8.19 -9.52 12.57
CA PHE A 112 -8.85 -8.21 12.57
C PHE A 112 -9.80 -8.10 13.78
N PHE A 113 -9.45 -7.31 14.79
CA PHE A 113 -10.10 -7.35 16.10
C PHE A 113 -9.88 -6.07 16.93
N ASN A 114 -10.39 -6.04 18.17
CA ASN A 114 -10.31 -4.93 19.11
C ASN A 114 -10.81 -3.58 18.55
N PRO A 115 -12.08 -3.50 18.13
CA PRO A 115 -12.64 -2.23 17.70
C PRO A 115 -12.67 -1.22 18.85
N SER A 116 -12.38 0.04 18.55
CA SER A 116 -12.64 1.18 19.44
C SER A 116 -13.15 2.34 18.61
N MET A 117 -14.10 3.12 19.15
CA MET A 117 -14.81 4.14 18.40
C MET A 117 -14.84 5.46 19.16
N VAL A 118 -14.66 6.56 18.42
CA VAL A 118 -14.78 7.92 18.92
C VAL A 118 -15.58 8.76 17.93
N GLU A 119 -16.16 9.86 18.41
CA GLU A 119 -16.75 10.86 17.52
C GLU A 119 -15.67 11.48 16.62
N HIS A 120 -16.00 11.68 15.34
CA HIS A 120 -15.11 12.40 14.43
C HIS A 120 -15.03 13.88 14.87
N PRO A 121 -13.84 14.51 14.89
CA PRO A 121 -13.71 15.91 15.34
C PRO A 121 -14.49 16.90 14.45
N ASP A 122 -14.69 16.53 13.19
CA ASP A 122 -15.54 17.25 12.25
C ASP A 122 -16.89 16.53 12.07
N GLN A 123 -17.98 17.23 12.43
CA GLN A 123 -19.38 16.82 12.26
C GLN A 123 -20.11 17.70 11.23
N SER A 124 -19.39 18.44 10.38
CA SER A 124 -20.02 19.19 9.29
C SER A 124 -20.70 18.25 8.30
N GLU A 125 -21.77 18.73 7.66
CA GLU A 125 -22.52 17.99 6.64
C GLU A 125 -23.17 16.67 7.11
N THR A 126 -23.33 16.47 8.43
CA THR A 126 -24.12 15.35 8.97
C THR A 126 -25.60 15.71 9.05
N GLY A 127 -26.47 14.75 8.77
CA GLY A 127 -27.92 14.90 8.91
C GLY A 127 -28.36 15.09 10.37
N ALA A 128 -29.60 15.55 10.54
CA ALA A 128 -30.18 15.71 11.88
C ALA A 128 -30.27 14.35 12.60
N GLY A 129 -29.62 14.25 13.77
CA GLY A 129 -29.57 13.02 14.56
C GLY A 129 -28.49 12.03 14.12
N GLU A 130 -27.68 12.37 13.12
CA GLU A 130 -26.53 11.57 12.72
C GLU A 130 -25.27 11.96 13.51
N LYS A 131 -24.33 11.01 13.62
CA LYS A 131 -22.98 11.27 14.14
C LYS A 131 -21.93 10.60 13.28
N ARG A 132 -20.98 11.38 12.77
CA ARG A 132 -19.79 10.85 12.12
C ARG A 132 -18.83 10.29 13.17
N VAL A 133 -18.30 9.10 12.95
CA VAL A 133 -17.40 8.41 13.88
C VAL A 133 -16.13 7.92 13.21
N ILE A 134 -15.07 7.82 14.01
CA ILE A 134 -13.83 7.14 13.65
C ILE A 134 -13.79 5.83 14.42
N ILE A 135 -13.59 4.73 13.71
CA ILE A 135 -13.46 3.40 14.28
C ILE A 135 -12.04 2.92 14.01
N SER A 136 -11.32 2.59 15.08
CA SER A 136 -10.02 1.94 15.01
C SER A 136 -10.15 0.44 15.16
N PHE A 137 -9.27 -0.30 14.49
CA PHE A 137 -9.12 -1.74 14.63
C PHE A 137 -7.66 -2.10 14.74
N ARG A 138 -7.37 -3.19 15.45
CA ARG A 138 -6.10 -3.88 15.36
C ARG A 138 -6.16 -4.85 14.19
N ALA A 139 -5.30 -4.62 13.20
CA ALA A 139 -5.13 -5.46 12.02
C ALA A 139 -3.76 -6.16 12.12
N THR A 140 -3.73 -7.46 11.87
CA THR A 140 -2.49 -8.25 11.85
C THR A 140 -2.36 -8.86 10.48
N GLY A 141 -1.22 -8.62 9.83
CA GLY A 141 -0.91 -9.20 8.53
C GLY A 141 0.15 -10.30 8.62
N GLU A 142 0.71 -10.66 7.47
CA GLU A 142 1.76 -11.67 7.36
C GLU A 142 2.95 -11.39 8.30
N GLY A 143 3.56 -12.46 8.82
CA GLY A 143 4.63 -12.33 9.81
C GLY A 143 4.16 -11.79 11.17
N HIS A 144 2.84 -11.77 11.41
CA HIS A 144 2.20 -11.31 12.65
C HIS A 144 2.49 -9.85 13.00
N ILE A 145 2.79 -9.01 12.00
CA ILE A 145 3.03 -7.59 12.24
C ILE A 145 1.69 -6.91 12.51
N SER A 146 1.58 -6.34 13.71
CA SER A 146 0.39 -5.64 14.18
C SER A 146 0.38 -4.19 13.67
N SER A 147 -0.75 -3.78 13.11
CA SER A 147 -1.04 -2.44 12.61
C SER A 147 -2.31 -1.89 13.24
N ILE A 148 -2.42 -0.57 13.35
CA ILE A 148 -3.67 0.11 13.69
C ILE A 148 -4.26 0.65 12.40
N VAL A 149 -5.52 0.31 12.12
CA VAL A 149 -6.24 0.79 10.93
C VAL A 149 -7.50 1.53 11.34
N PHE A 150 -7.87 2.52 10.53
CA PHE A 150 -9.03 3.35 10.79
C PHE A 150 -10.09 3.14 9.69
N ARG A 151 -11.35 3.18 10.09
CA ARG A 151 -12.54 3.28 9.24
C ARG A 151 -13.35 4.49 9.72
N MET A 152 -14.07 5.12 8.80
CA MET A 152 -15.03 6.17 9.11
C MET A 152 -16.43 5.65 8.86
N GLY A 153 -17.40 6.08 9.66
CA GLY A 153 -18.80 5.78 9.46
C GLY A 153 -19.68 6.94 9.91
N ILE A 154 -20.95 6.87 9.53
CA ILE A 154 -22.01 7.73 10.07
C ILE A 154 -22.97 6.81 10.82
N LEU A 155 -23.20 7.12 12.09
CA LEU A 155 -24.25 6.52 12.89
C LEU A 155 -25.52 7.31 12.63
N ASP A 156 -26.56 6.64 12.14
CA ASP A 156 -27.89 7.21 12.00
C ASP A 156 -28.61 7.23 13.36
N ARG A 157 -29.82 7.76 13.37
CA ARG A 157 -30.64 7.87 14.60
C ARG A 157 -31.09 6.50 15.12
N ASP A 158 -31.24 5.52 14.24
CA ASP A 158 -31.89 4.22 14.49
C ASP A 158 -30.87 3.08 14.64
#